data_AF-A0A8B7YU70-F1
#
_entry.id   AF-A0A8B7YU70-F1
#
_cell.length_a   1.000
_cell.length_b   1.000
_cell.length_c   1.000
_cell.angle_alpha   90.00
_cell.angle_beta   90.00
_cell.angle_gamma   90.00
#
_symmetry.space_group_name_H-M   'P 1'
#
loop_
_entity.id
_entity.type
_entity.pdbx_description
1 polymer ?
#
loop_
_entity_poly.entity_id
_entity_poly.type
_entity_poly.pdbx_seq_one_letter_code
_entity_poly.pdbx_strand_id
1 'polypeptide(L)'
;MVAPFWADMDVRYGGNVTYRELTCVPENDEIFAQADCVIKGAITDQSTFSTAWMFIATWSRVPFYGASGHNALNITNTFQVVLVTNRKISFAIFNYGEINWPAGVSGGGSIGPPAQIGVNAVDNLTFITVPGSRTNAIVNIDQDSNIGRKGCFLFRIDCGNIIYSGM
;
A
#
# COMPACT_ATOMS: atom_id res chain seq x y z
N MET A 1 5.84 -6.32 9.59
CA MET A 1 5.24 -6.76 8.31
C MET A 1 4.49 -5.60 7.67
N VAL A 2 4.57 -5.45 6.35
CA VAL A 2 3.83 -4.42 5.58
C VAL A 2 2.86 -5.15 4.64
N ALA A 3 1.58 -4.83 4.70
CA ALA A 3 0.52 -5.47 3.94
C ALA A 3 -0.35 -4.40 3.23
N PRO A 4 0.04 -3.97 2.02
CA PRO A 4 -0.71 -2.94 1.30
C PRO A 4 -2.09 -3.41 0.84
N PHE A 5 -2.25 -4.71 0.58
CA PHE A 5 -3.55 -5.35 0.30
C PHE A 5 -3.46 -6.85 0.52
N TRP A 6 -3.97 -7.36 1.64
CA TRP A 6 -3.96 -8.79 1.94
C TRP A 6 -5.33 -9.42 1.68
N ALA A 7 -5.46 -10.02 0.50
CA ALA A 7 -6.58 -10.85 0.10
C ALA A 7 -6.10 -11.90 -0.91
N ASP A 8 -6.96 -12.86 -1.23
CA ASP A 8 -6.65 -13.89 -2.24
C ASP A 8 -6.74 -13.29 -3.64
N MET A 9 -5.59 -13.10 -4.29
CA MET A 9 -5.46 -12.51 -5.62
C MET A 9 -4.79 -13.50 -6.56
N ASP A 10 -5.17 -13.48 -7.83
CA ASP A 10 -4.63 -14.40 -8.84
C ASP A 10 -4.12 -13.66 -10.06
N VAL A 11 -2.80 -13.65 -10.22
CA VAL A 11 -2.13 -12.97 -11.34
C VAL A 11 -1.87 -13.90 -12.55
N ARG A 12 -2.35 -15.16 -12.52
CA ARG A 12 -2.13 -16.13 -13.61
C ARG A 12 -2.89 -15.78 -14.88
N TYR A 13 -4.03 -15.09 -14.76
CA TYR A 13 -4.98 -14.84 -15.86
C TYR A 13 -5.17 -13.36 -16.19
N GLY A 14 -4.44 -12.47 -15.52
CA GLY A 14 -4.56 -11.03 -15.69
C GLY A 14 -3.75 -10.25 -14.65
N GLY A 15 -3.58 -8.96 -14.89
CA GLY A 15 -2.80 -8.08 -14.04
C GLY A 15 -1.29 -8.24 -14.17
N ASN A 16 -0.55 -7.36 -13.52
CA ASN A 16 0.91 -7.38 -13.51
C ASN A 16 1.43 -6.93 -12.14
N VAL A 17 2.47 -7.59 -11.65
CA VAL A 17 3.18 -7.19 -10.43
C VAL A 17 4.60 -6.81 -10.82
N THR A 18 4.93 -5.54 -10.65
CA THR A 18 6.29 -5.04 -10.89
C THR A 18 6.90 -4.57 -9.59
N TYR A 19 8.22 -4.68 -9.48
CA TYR A 19 8.96 -4.06 -8.40
C TYR A 19 10.24 -3.42 -8.92
N ARG A 20 10.73 -2.42 -8.20
CA ARG A 20 12.04 -1.82 -8.44
C ARG A 20 12.63 -1.30 -7.13
N GLU A 21 13.94 -1.39 -7.04
CA GLU A 21 14.75 -0.85 -5.96
C GLU A 21 15.59 0.28 -6.53
N LEU A 22 15.61 1.42 -5.84
CA LEU A 22 16.23 2.64 -6.31
C LEU A 22 17.12 3.23 -5.21
N THR A 23 18.27 3.74 -5.64
CA THR A 23 19.16 4.58 -4.84
C THR A 23 19.05 6.03 -5.29
N CYS A 24 19.37 6.96 -4.39
CA CYS A 24 19.39 8.39 -4.70
C CYS A 24 20.57 8.70 -5.64
N VAL A 25 20.29 8.75 -6.93
CA VAL A 25 21.21 9.13 -8.02
C VAL A 25 20.47 10.10 -8.95
N PRO A 26 21.17 10.96 -9.71
CA PRO A 26 20.55 12.03 -10.50
C PRO A 26 19.40 11.57 -11.41
N GLU A 27 19.49 10.37 -11.96
CA GLU A 27 18.47 9.78 -12.84
C GLU A 27 17.14 9.49 -12.13
N ASN A 28 17.16 9.35 -10.80
CA ASN A 28 16.00 9.09 -9.96
C ASN A 28 15.58 10.32 -9.13
N ASP A 29 16.20 11.49 -9.31
CA ASP A 29 15.99 12.63 -8.41
C ASP A 29 14.50 13.04 -8.29
N GLU A 30 13.75 12.99 -9.39
CA GLU A 30 12.33 13.37 -9.40
C GLU A 30 11.48 12.47 -8.47
N ILE A 31 11.68 11.15 -8.51
CA ILE A 31 10.86 10.24 -7.69
C ILE A 31 11.27 10.30 -6.21
N PHE A 32 12.54 10.56 -5.93
CA PHE A 32 13.03 10.80 -4.57
C PHE A 32 12.48 12.12 -4.01
N ALA A 33 12.50 13.20 -4.80
CA ALA A 33 11.91 14.48 -4.42
C ALA A 33 10.39 14.36 -4.16
N GLN A 34 9.68 13.55 -4.96
CA GLN A 34 8.26 13.29 -4.75
C GLN A 34 7.99 12.57 -3.41
N ALA A 35 8.76 11.53 -3.09
CA ALA A 35 8.62 10.81 -1.82
C ALA A 35 8.96 11.72 -0.61
N ASP A 36 10.03 12.51 -0.73
CA ASP A 36 10.39 13.50 0.29
C ASP A 36 9.27 14.53 0.50
N CYS A 37 8.66 15.02 -0.56
CA CYS A 37 7.54 15.97 -0.50
C CYS A 37 6.34 15.38 0.26
N VAL A 38 5.98 14.13 -0.02
CA VAL A 38 4.90 13.42 0.69
C VAL A 38 5.20 13.33 2.18
N ILE A 39 6.40 12.89 2.56
CA ILE A 39 6.78 12.70 3.97
C ILE A 39 6.83 14.04 4.71
N LYS A 40 7.51 15.04 4.13
CA LYS A 40 7.67 16.37 4.74
C LYS A 40 6.34 17.09 4.89
N GLY A 41 5.45 16.94 3.93
CA GLY A 41 4.11 17.54 3.95
C GLY A 41 3.19 16.90 4.98
N ALA A 42 3.32 15.59 5.19
CA ALA A 42 2.47 14.84 6.12
C ALA A 42 2.97 14.87 7.58
N ILE A 43 4.28 14.98 7.80
CA ILE A 43 4.89 14.83 9.12
C ILE A 43 5.76 16.03 9.45
N THR A 44 5.26 16.89 10.33
CA THR A 44 5.87 18.20 10.67
C THR A 44 7.29 18.08 11.24
N ASP A 45 7.59 17.02 11.99
CA ASP A 45 8.91 16.78 12.59
C ASP A 45 9.94 16.18 11.60
N GLN A 46 9.52 15.90 10.36
CA GLN A 46 10.36 15.34 9.29
C GLN A 46 10.67 16.34 8.17
N SER A 47 10.58 17.64 8.43
CA SER A 47 10.82 18.70 7.43
C SER A 47 12.20 18.62 6.74
N THR A 48 13.20 18.05 7.40
CA THR A 48 14.56 17.85 6.88
C THR A 48 14.82 16.42 6.39
N PHE A 49 13.80 15.58 6.27
CA PHE A 49 13.96 14.20 5.78
C PHE A 49 14.55 14.18 4.36
N SER A 50 15.34 13.17 4.03
CA SER A 50 15.84 12.99 2.66
C SER A 50 16.02 11.51 2.40
N THR A 51 15.29 11.01 1.42
CA THR A 51 15.28 9.60 1.04
C THR A 51 16.66 9.20 0.52
N ALA A 52 17.24 8.14 1.08
CA ALA A 52 18.50 7.57 0.61
C ALA A 52 18.28 6.32 -0.25
N TRP A 53 17.15 5.64 -0.01
CA TRP A 53 16.78 4.40 -0.68
C TRP A 53 15.27 4.26 -0.76
N MET A 54 14.80 3.63 -1.85
CA MET A 54 13.39 3.40 -2.12
C MET A 54 13.16 2.02 -2.74
N PHE A 55 12.13 1.32 -2.29
CA PHE A 55 11.59 0.14 -2.97
C PHE A 55 10.13 0.39 -3.32
N ILE A 56 9.77 0.07 -4.56
CA ILE A 56 8.41 0.25 -5.07
C ILE A 56 7.93 -1.09 -5.58
N ALA A 57 6.78 -1.56 -5.09
CA ALA A 57 6.06 -2.68 -5.69
C ALA A 57 4.66 -2.23 -6.10
N THR A 58 4.26 -2.53 -7.33
CA THR A 58 2.98 -2.13 -7.92
C THR A 58 2.24 -3.36 -8.41
N TRP A 59 1.00 -3.51 -7.95
CA TRP A 59 0.02 -4.45 -8.48
C TRP A 59 -0.90 -3.66 -9.39
N SER A 60 -0.84 -3.92 -10.69
CA SER A 60 -1.64 -3.24 -11.70
C SER A 60 -2.71 -4.17 -12.24
N ARG A 61 -3.97 -3.76 -12.13
CA ARG A 61 -5.14 -4.48 -12.66
C ARG A 61 -5.16 -5.96 -12.27
N VAL A 62 -4.90 -6.25 -11.00
CA VAL A 62 -4.90 -7.62 -10.48
C VAL A 62 -6.34 -8.09 -10.19
N PRO A 63 -6.79 -9.21 -10.75
CA PRO A 63 -8.11 -9.76 -10.43
C PRO A 63 -8.07 -10.55 -9.12
N PHE A 64 -9.26 -10.81 -8.58
CA PHE A 64 -9.43 -11.63 -7.39
C PHE A 64 -9.24 -13.12 -7.71
N TYR A 65 -8.81 -13.92 -6.73
CA TYR A 65 -8.70 -15.36 -6.90
C TYR A 65 -10.06 -15.98 -7.22
N GLY A 66 -10.10 -16.89 -8.20
CA GLY A 66 -11.34 -17.53 -8.67
C GLY A 66 -12.08 -16.76 -9.75
N ALA A 67 -11.58 -15.58 -10.16
CA ALA A 67 -12.08 -14.89 -11.33
C ALA A 67 -11.91 -15.76 -12.59
N SER A 68 -13.03 -16.12 -13.23
CA SER A 68 -13.04 -16.91 -14.46
C SER A 68 -13.97 -16.28 -15.49
N GLY A 69 -13.52 -16.27 -16.76
CA GLY A 69 -14.21 -15.60 -17.86
C GLY A 69 -13.94 -14.09 -17.94
N HIS A 70 -14.22 -13.51 -19.12
CA HIS A 70 -13.83 -12.15 -19.45
C HIS A 70 -14.39 -11.09 -18.49
N ASN A 71 -15.66 -11.20 -18.10
CA ASN A 71 -16.31 -10.22 -17.22
C ASN A 71 -15.70 -10.19 -15.82
N ALA A 72 -15.38 -11.35 -15.25
CA ALA A 72 -14.76 -11.43 -13.92
C ALA A 72 -13.30 -10.95 -13.94
N LEU A 73 -12.55 -11.24 -15.02
CA LEU A 73 -11.16 -10.81 -15.17
C LEU A 73 -11.00 -9.28 -15.35
N ASN A 74 -12.08 -8.58 -15.70
CA ASN A 74 -12.08 -7.11 -15.78
C ASN A 74 -12.36 -6.43 -14.43
N ILE A 75 -12.80 -7.18 -13.40
CA ILE A 75 -12.94 -6.68 -12.03
C ILE A 75 -11.57 -6.75 -11.36
N THR A 76 -10.88 -5.62 -11.30
CA THR A 76 -9.48 -5.57 -10.89
C THR A 76 -9.18 -4.49 -9.86
N ASN A 77 -8.12 -4.70 -9.10
CA ASN A 77 -7.57 -3.75 -8.16
C ASN A 77 -6.22 -3.22 -8.67
N THR A 78 -5.92 -1.95 -8.43
CA THR A 78 -4.60 -1.37 -8.67
C THR A 78 -4.10 -0.67 -7.41
N PHE A 79 -2.93 -1.05 -6.93
CA PHE A 79 -2.33 -0.46 -5.74
C PHE A 79 -0.80 -0.60 -5.76
N GLN A 80 -0.14 0.21 -4.96
CA GLN A 80 1.31 0.28 -4.86
C GLN A 80 1.75 0.47 -3.42
N VAL A 81 2.86 -0.14 -3.06
CA VAL A 81 3.62 0.18 -1.85
C VAL A 81 4.95 0.81 -2.23
N VAL A 82 5.30 1.87 -1.53
CA VAL A 82 6.61 2.51 -1.59
C VAL A 82 7.22 2.44 -0.19
N LEU A 83 8.32 1.72 -0.05
CA LEU A 83 9.15 1.72 1.15
C LEU A 83 10.28 2.71 0.94
N VAL A 84 10.49 3.60 1.91
CA VAL A 84 11.50 4.66 1.84
C VAL A 84 12.25 4.76 3.14
N THR A 85 13.56 5.00 3.06
CA THR A 85 14.40 5.19 4.23
C THR A 85 15.50 6.21 3.98
N ASN A 86 15.86 6.97 5.02
CA ASN A 86 17.08 7.77 5.05
C ASN A 86 18.24 7.06 5.79
N ARG A 87 18.14 5.73 5.97
CA ARG A 87 19.01 4.85 6.77
C ARG A 87 18.81 4.92 8.28
N LYS A 88 17.99 5.84 8.78
CA LYS A 88 17.66 5.96 10.22
C LYS A 88 16.16 5.81 10.47
N ILE A 89 15.38 6.51 9.66
CA ILE A 89 13.92 6.58 9.71
C ILE A 89 13.38 5.97 8.42
N SER A 90 12.30 5.22 8.54
CA SER A 90 11.72 4.44 7.45
C SER A 90 10.20 4.62 7.41
N PHE A 91 9.65 4.73 6.21
CA PHE A 91 8.21 4.85 5.99
C PHE A 91 7.71 3.84 4.97
N ALA A 92 6.43 3.49 5.09
CA ALA A 92 5.65 2.84 4.05
C ALA A 92 4.60 3.81 3.54
N ILE A 93 4.53 4.00 2.22
CA ILE A 93 3.47 4.74 1.54
C ILE A 93 2.64 3.73 0.76
N PHE A 94 1.34 3.68 1.02
CA PHE A 94 0.40 2.93 0.19
C PHE A 94 -0.32 3.90 -0.73
N ASN A 95 -0.32 3.59 -2.01
CA ASN A 95 -1.06 4.33 -3.03
C ASN A 95 -2.11 3.39 -3.63
N TYR A 96 -3.38 3.77 -3.55
CA TYR A 96 -4.51 3.05 -4.12
C TYR A 96 -4.98 3.77 -5.38
N GLY A 97 -5.00 3.04 -6.49
CA GLY A 97 -5.82 3.39 -7.64
C GLY A 97 -7.21 2.79 -7.47
N GLU A 98 -7.86 2.42 -8.56
CA GLU A 98 -9.20 1.81 -8.49
C GLU A 98 -9.17 0.44 -7.76
N ILE A 99 -10.08 0.27 -6.80
CA ILE A 99 -10.28 -0.97 -6.04
C ILE A 99 -11.73 -1.42 -6.23
N ASN A 100 -11.93 -2.50 -6.98
CA ASN A 100 -13.25 -2.98 -7.39
C ASN A 100 -13.68 -4.28 -6.71
N TRP A 101 -12.81 -4.90 -5.94
CA TRP A 101 -13.16 -6.12 -5.20
C TRP A 101 -12.54 -6.11 -3.80
N PRO A 102 -13.33 -6.45 -2.75
CA PRO A 102 -12.84 -6.44 -1.37
C PRO A 102 -12.21 -7.77 -0.96
N ALA A 103 -12.57 -8.89 -1.59
CA ALA A 103 -12.15 -10.24 -1.22
C ALA A 103 -11.98 -11.13 -2.46
N GLY A 104 -11.14 -12.15 -2.34
CA GLY A 104 -11.06 -13.26 -3.29
C GLY A 104 -11.97 -14.42 -2.92
N VAL A 105 -12.10 -15.39 -3.82
CA VAL A 105 -12.74 -16.67 -3.54
C VAL A 105 -11.70 -17.59 -2.90
N SER A 106 -12.03 -18.28 -1.82
CA SER A 106 -11.15 -19.29 -1.21
C SER A 106 -11.21 -20.60 -1.99
N GLY A 107 -10.22 -21.49 -1.81
CA GLY A 107 -10.11 -22.77 -2.53
C GLY A 107 -11.30 -23.75 -2.42
N GLY A 108 -12.36 -23.42 -1.68
CA GLY A 108 -13.62 -24.16 -1.61
C GLY A 108 -14.81 -23.49 -2.33
N GLY A 109 -14.59 -22.40 -3.10
CA GLY A 109 -15.65 -21.70 -3.82
C GLY A 109 -16.45 -20.68 -2.99
N SER A 110 -16.05 -20.45 -1.73
CA SER A 110 -16.66 -19.44 -0.86
C SER A 110 -15.91 -18.12 -0.92
N ILE A 111 -16.59 -16.98 -0.77
CA ILE A 111 -15.92 -15.67 -0.67
C ILE A 111 -15.10 -15.64 0.63
N GLY A 112 -13.80 -15.34 0.52
CA GLY A 112 -12.90 -15.16 1.66
C GLY A 112 -13.20 -13.87 2.44
N PRO A 113 -12.49 -13.62 3.55
CA PRO A 113 -12.65 -12.36 4.28
C PRO A 113 -12.23 -11.17 3.40
N PRO A 114 -12.88 -10.00 3.56
CA PRO A 114 -12.40 -8.77 2.94
C PRO A 114 -10.96 -8.46 3.33
N ALA A 115 -10.28 -7.73 2.44
CA ALA A 115 -8.87 -7.48 2.50
C ALA A 115 -8.46 -6.85 3.84
N GLN A 116 -7.36 -7.35 4.39
CA GLN A 116 -6.68 -6.67 5.48
C GLN A 116 -5.57 -5.79 4.92
N ILE A 117 -5.63 -4.51 5.26
CA ILE A 117 -4.63 -3.52 4.88
C ILE A 117 -4.01 -2.98 6.16
N GLY A 118 -2.68 -2.90 6.19
CA GLY A 118 -1.99 -2.33 7.33
C GLY A 118 -0.50 -2.62 7.43
N VAL A 119 0.05 -2.21 8.55
CA VAL A 119 1.41 -2.48 8.98
C VAL A 119 1.38 -3.13 10.36
N ASN A 120 2.20 -4.15 10.55
CA ASN A 120 2.40 -4.82 11.84
C ASN A 120 3.84 -4.54 12.30
N ALA A 121 3.99 -4.01 13.51
CA ALA A 121 5.30 -3.74 14.08
C ALA A 121 5.97 -5.06 14.48
N VAL A 122 7.27 -4.99 14.75
CA VAL A 122 8.07 -6.16 15.14
C VAL A 122 7.67 -6.70 16.52
N ASP A 123 6.95 -5.92 17.32
CA ASP A 123 6.49 -6.29 18.66
C ASP A 123 5.28 -7.25 18.68
N ASN A 124 4.67 -7.56 17.52
CA ASN A 124 3.41 -8.32 17.40
C ASN A 124 2.21 -7.76 18.20
N LEU A 125 2.32 -6.54 18.72
CA LEU A 125 1.32 -5.88 19.55
C LEU A 125 0.76 -4.63 18.85
N THR A 126 1.57 -3.97 18.03
CA THR A 126 1.20 -2.75 17.35
C THR A 126 0.85 -3.03 15.89
N PHE A 127 -0.46 -3.10 15.58
CA PHE A 127 -0.97 -3.15 14.22
C PHE A 127 -1.73 -1.86 13.89
N ILE A 128 -1.41 -1.25 12.75
CA ILE A 128 -2.22 -0.16 12.19
C ILE A 128 -2.98 -0.72 10.99
N THR A 129 -4.30 -0.57 11.01
CA THR A 129 -5.18 -0.85 9.88
C THR A 129 -5.82 0.42 9.38
N VAL A 130 -5.96 0.55 8.06
CA VAL A 130 -6.72 1.65 7.45
C VAL A 130 -8.23 1.51 7.71
N PRO A 131 -9.01 2.60 7.62
CA PRO A 131 -10.47 2.54 7.68
C PRO A 131 -11.04 1.55 6.65
N GLY A 132 -12.10 0.84 7.03
CA GLY A 132 -12.74 -0.17 6.17
C GLY A 132 -12.00 -1.49 6.04
N SER A 133 -10.78 -1.64 6.57
CA SER A 133 -10.02 -2.91 6.58
C SER A 133 -10.86 -4.05 7.17
N ARG A 134 -10.83 -5.23 6.54
CA ARG A 134 -11.69 -6.39 6.84
C ARG A 134 -13.20 -6.17 6.68
N THR A 135 -13.61 -5.13 5.95
CA THR A 135 -15.02 -4.90 5.58
C THR A 135 -15.17 -4.69 4.07
N ASN A 136 -16.39 -4.79 3.55
CA ASN A 136 -16.66 -4.48 2.13
C ASN A 136 -16.43 -3.01 1.78
N ALA A 137 -16.36 -2.10 2.76
CA ALA A 137 -16.07 -0.68 2.53
C ALA A 137 -14.61 -0.45 2.06
N ILE A 138 -13.74 -1.47 2.14
CA ILE A 138 -12.34 -1.39 1.70
C ILE A 138 -12.20 -1.05 0.20
N VAL A 139 -13.25 -1.24 -0.61
CA VAL A 139 -13.27 -0.81 -2.01
C VAL A 139 -13.18 0.71 -2.17
N ASN A 140 -13.52 1.49 -1.13
CA ASN A 140 -13.45 2.95 -1.15
C ASN A 140 -12.10 3.50 -0.64
N ILE A 141 -11.11 2.64 -0.41
CA ILE A 141 -9.80 3.04 0.17
C ILE A 141 -9.05 4.03 -0.73
N ASP A 142 -9.35 4.04 -2.03
CA ASP A 142 -8.84 4.98 -3.03
C ASP A 142 -9.40 6.41 -2.85
N GLN A 143 -10.51 6.55 -2.12
CA GLN A 143 -11.11 7.84 -1.77
C GLN A 143 -10.71 8.36 -0.38
N ASP A 144 -10.06 7.52 0.42
CA ASP A 144 -9.68 7.81 1.81
C ASP A 144 -8.17 8.12 1.92
N SER A 145 -7.72 8.63 3.07
CA SER A 145 -6.32 9.00 3.34
C SER A 145 -6.10 9.34 4.80
N ASN A 146 -4.88 9.08 5.32
CA ASN A 146 -4.43 9.66 6.60
C ASN A 146 -3.50 10.88 6.43
N ILE A 147 -3.27 11.35 5.21
CA ILE A 147 -2.41 12.52 4.93
C ILE A 147 -3.10 13.58 4.06
N GLY A 148 -4.42 13.47 3.90
CA GLY A 148 -5.22 14.42 3.10
C GLY A 148 -5.04 14.29 1.58
N ARG A 149 -4.39 13.24 1.09
CA ARG A 149 -4.23 12.93 -0.35
C ARG A 149 -4.98 11.64 -0.66
N LYS A 150 -6.10 11.72 -1.39
CA LYS A 150 -6.94 10.57 -1.76
C LYS A 150 -6.11 9.36 -2.22
N GLY A 151 -6.42 8.20 -1.66
CA GLY A 151 -5.77 6.93 -1.95
C GLY A 151 -4.35 6.83 -1.42
N CYS A 152 -3.84 7.80 -0.68
CA CYS A 152 -2.48 7.80 -0.16
C CYS A 152 -2.48 7.65 1.35
N PHE A 153 -1.80 6.61 1.83
CA PHE A 153 -1.61 6.34 3.24
C PHE A 153 -0.13 6.30 3.59
N LEU A 154 0.28 6.96 4.66
CA LEU A 154 1.66 7.03 5.11
C LEU A 154 1.79 6.42 6.52
N PHE A 155 2.77 5.55 6.70
CA PHE A 155 3.08 4.93 8.00
C PHE A 155 4.57 5.05 8.30
N ARG A 156 4.90 5.47 9.52
CA ARG A 156 6.27 5.39 10.04
C ARG A 156 6.54 3.98 10.58
N ILE A 157 7.62 3.34 10.15
CA ILE A 157 7.88 1.91 10.38
C ILE A 157 9.29 1.60 10.95
N ASP A 158 10.09 2.61 11.31
CA ASP A 158 11.42 2.44 11.92
C ASP A 158 11.41 2.25 13.45
N CYS A 159 10.35 2.67 14.13
CA CYS A 159 10.24 2.59 15.58
C CYS A 159 9.37 1.39 16.00
N GLY A 160 9.69 0.78 17.14
CA GLY A 160 8.92 -0.33 17.73
C GLY A 160 7.45 0.01 18.00
N ASN A 161 7.10 1.30 17.98
CA ASN A 161 5.72 1.80 17.97
C ASN A 161 5.44 2.44 16.60
N ILE A 162 4.37 2.00 15.93
CA ILE A 162 3.87 2.61 14.70
C ILE A 162 2.98 3.79 15.07
N ILE A 163 3.22 4.96 14.46
CA ILE A 163 2.47 6.18 14.74
C ILE A 163 1.61 6.53 13.52
N TYR A 164 0.31 6.80 13.75
CA TYR A 164 -0.54 7.45 12.76
C TYR A 164 -0.05 8.88 12.54
N SER A 165 0.31 9.24 11.31
CA SER A 165 0.51 10.65 10.96
C SER A 165 -0.86 11.31 10.77
N GLY A 166 -1.20 12.30 11.62
CA GLY A 166 -2.25 13.30 11.38
C GLY A 166 -3.66 12.99 11.88
N MET A 167 -4.25 13.98 12.59
CA MET A 167 -5.66 14.09 13.03
C MET A 167 -6.60 14.46 11.89
#